data_AF-A0A3B9YKW7-F1
#
_entry.id   AF-A0A3B9YKW7-F1
#
_cell.length_a   1.000
_cell.length_b   1.000
_cell.length_c   1.000
_cell.angle_alpha   90.00
_cell.angle_beta   90.00
_cell.angle_gamma   90.00
#
_symmetry.space_group_name_H-M   'P 1'
#
loop_
_entity.id
_entity.type
_entity.pdbx_description
1 polymer ?
#
loop_
_entity_poly.entity_id
_entity_poly.type
_entity_poly.pdbx_seq_one_letter_code
_entity_poly.pdbx_strand_id
1 'polypeptide(L)'
;MKASLALLLLMGSAAQAADWGADVSASASSALQAFQAKQAAPAKAAAALKEADCGSEWVSVVSQDEETAALACEGFRRALGFMLARGYQPKSKLTIIAADRFPDRYREMVGDLIDNMHGFYDTDTREVYMKSLRWFMESEAERTPLGVGPSRELYVSYFAHEAGHHLSVQAFAKAPQLIARPHGEFISYALQLETMAEGLKNNLFKRFEAAGGGAFSSVESINGFAHDADPQSFAVKSYLFLKGPEGEKTLQGFMDAKIEPPAAF
;
A
#
# COMPACT_ATOMS: atom_id res chain seq x y z
N MET A 1 18.87 15.51 12.91
CA MET A 1 17.77 14.56 13.09
C MET A 1 16.84 14.74 11.90
N LYS A 2 16.84 13.82 10.94
CA LYS A 2 15.94 13.85 9.78
C LYS A 2 14.67 13.11 10.22
N ALA A 3 13.53 13.78 10.21
CA ALA A 3 12.24 13.19 10.55
C ALA A 3 11.84 12.20 9.44
N SER A 4 11.76 10.91 9.78
CA SER A 4 10.99 9.94 8.99
C SER A 4 9.52 10.28 9.21
N LEU A 5 8.84 10.69 8.14
CA LEU A 5 7.45 11.12 8.19
C LEU A 5 6.62 10.12 7.38
N ALA A 6 6.09 9.10 8.06
CA ALA A 6 5.10 8.19 7.50
C ALA A 6 3.72 8.67 7.96
N LEU A 7 3.04 9.46 7.13
CA LEU A 7 1.70 9.97 7.39
C LEU A 7 0.74 9.38 6.36
N LEU A 8 -0.22 8.58 6.85
CA LEU A 8 -1.49 8.38 6.16
C LEU A 8 -2.63 8.75 7.10
N LEU A 9 -3.53 9.60 6.60
CA LEU A 9 -4.64 10.21 7.30
C LEU A 9 -5.68 9.17 7.77
N LEU A 10 -5.97 9.18 9.06
CA LEU A 10 -7.24 8.74 9.62
C LEU A 10 -8.00 9.97 10.11
N MET A 11 -8.86 10.52 9.27
CA MET A 11 -9.92 11.45 9.67
C MET A 11 -11.18 11.08 8.87
N GLY A 12 -11.94 10.10 9.38
CA GLY A 12 -13.24 9.71 8.85
C GLY A 12 -14.21 9.45 10.00
N SER A 13 -15.17 10.37 10.17
CA SER A 13 -16.24 10.30 11.17
C SER A 13 -17.16 9.11 10.92
N ALA A 14 -17.60 8.46 11.99
CA ALA A 14 -18.65 7.45 11.96
C ALA A 14 -19.98 8.03 11.43
N ALA A 15 -20.38 7.65 10.21
CA ALA A 15 -21.78 7.39 9.83
C ALA A 15 -21.90 7.13 8.31
N GLN A 16 -22.16 5.88 7.93
CA GLN A 16 -23.25 5.44 7.03
C GLN A 16 -22.92 4.04 6.49
N ALA A 17 -23.66 3.05 6.99
CA ALA A 17 -23.69 1.71 6.43
C ALA A 17 -24.48 1.75 5.12
N ALA A 18 -23.81 1.47 3.99
CA ALA A 18 -24.46 1.30 2.70
C ALA A 18 -24.50 -0.19 2.31
N ASP A 19 -25.62 -0.53 1.70
CA ASP A 19 -26.05 -1.83 1.20
C ASP A 19 -25.11 -2.37 0.11
N TRP A 20 -24.68 -3.64 0.23
CA TRP A 20 -23.62 -4.25 -0.58
C TRP A 20 -24.17 -5.04 -1.77
N GLY A 21 -24.95 -4.39 -2.63
CA GLY A 21 -25.52 -5.05 -3.80
C GLY A 21 -25.83 -4.08 -4.94
N ALA A 22 -24.83 -3.70 -5.72
CA ALA A 22 -25.05 -3.09 -7.03
C ALA A 22 -23.85 -3.26 -7.99
N ASP A 23 -24.21 -3.34 -9.26
CA ASP A 23 -23.45 -3.56 -10.50
C ASP A 23 -22.06 -2.90 -10.58
N VAL A 24 -21.01 -3.70 -10.80
CA VAL A 24 -19.60 -3.29 -10.68
C VAL A 24 -19.00 -2.71 -11.98
N SER A 25 -19.78 -2.65 -13.06
CA SER A 25 -19.32 -2.22 -14.39
C SER A 25 -19.21 -0.71 -14.57
N ALA A 26 -19.79 0.11 -13.67
CA ALA A 26 -19.83 1.58 -13.80
C ALA A 26 -18.63 2.34 -13.18
N SER A 27 -17.73 1.68 -12.45
CA SER A 27 -16.80 2.39 -11.55
C SER A 27 -15.57 3.01 -12.24
N ALA A 28 -14.93 2.31 -13.19
CA ALA A 28 -13.66 2.76 -13.77
C ALA A 28 -13.83 4.00 -14.67
N SER A 29 -14.85 4.01 -15.52
CA SER A 29 -15.19 5.18 -16.35
C SER A 29 -15.59 6.40 -15.52
N SER A 30 -16.27 6.22 -14.39
CA SER A 30 -16.62 7.34 -13.50
C SER A 30 -15.39 7.94 -12.80
N ALA A 31 -14.42 7.11 -12.41
CA ALA A 31 -13.19 7.55 -11.76
C ALA A 31 -12.30 8.34 -12.74
N LEU A 32 -12.20 7.86 -13.98
CA LEU A 32 -11.47 8.56 -15.04
C LEU A 32 -12.10 9.92 -15.37
N GLN A 33 -13.44 9.99 -15.49
CA GLN A 33 -14.15 11.25 -15.75
C GLN A 33 -14.02 12.24 -14.59
N ALA A 34 -14.12 11.78 -13.35
CA ALA A 34 -13.98 12.63 -12.16
C ALA A 34 -12.55 13.19 -12.00
N PHE A 35 -11.53 12.40 -12.35
CA PHE A 35 -10.14 12.83 -12.34
C PHE A 35 -9.84 13.86 -13.44
N GLN A 36 -10.30 13.61 -14.67
CA GLN A 36 -10.07 14.50 -15.81
C GLN A 36 -10.77 15.87 -15.65
N ALA A 37 -11.96 15.90 -15.04
CA ALA A 37 -12.72 17.14 -14.87
C ALA A 37 -12.09 18.16 -13.89
N LYS A 38 -11.05 17.78 -13.12
CA LYS A 38 -10.46 18.63 -12.07
C LYS A 38 -9.02 19.09 -12.32
N GLN A 39 -8.34 18.63 -13.37
CA GLN A 39 -6.99 19.11 -13.71
C GLN A 39 -7.03 20.36 -14.61
N ALA A 40 -7.35 21.52 -14.04
CA ALA A 40 -7.37 22.80 -14.77
C ALA A 40 -6.15 23.68 -14.42
N ALA A 41 -4.97 23.38 -14.96
CA ALA A 41 -3.86 24.34 -15.07
C ALA A 41 -2.89 23.95 -16.21
N PRO A 42 -2.27 24.93 -16.93
CA PRO A 42 -1.45 24.65 -18.10
C PRO A 42 -0.01 24.30 -17.67
N ALA A 43 0.22 23.02 -17.37
CA ALA A 43 1.54 22.41 -17.45
C ALA A 43 1.60 21.62 -18.77
N LYS A 44 2.78 21.54 -19.40
CA LYS A 44 3.13 20.62 -20.51
C LYS A 44 2.18 19.42 -20.51
N ALA A 45 1.27 19.36 -21.49
CA ALA A 45 0.04 18.56 -21.44
C ALA A 45 0.24 17.24 -20.69
N ALA A 46 -0.30 17.16 -19.47
CA ALA A 46 -0.23 15.94 -18.68
C ALA A 46 -0.76 14.80 -19.55
N ALA A 47 0.02 13.72 -19.68
CA ALA A 47 -0.41 12.57 -20.46
C ALA A 47 -1.78 12.11 -19.95
N ALA A 48 -2.73 11.95 -20.86
CA ALA A 48 -4.07 11.51 -20.51
C ALA A 48 -4.01 10.14 -19.86
N LEU A 49 -4.71 9.99 -18.74
CA LEU A 49 -4.86 8.70 -18.08
C LEU A 49 -5.64 7.73 -18.97
N LYS A 50 -5.19 6.47 -18.98
CA LYS A 50 -5.80 5.37 -19.71
C LYS A 50 -6.03 4.19 -18.79
N GLU A 51 -7.16 3.52 -18.98
CA GLU A 51 -7.41 2.22 -18.37
C GLU A 51 -6.52 1.15 -19.02
N ALA A 52 -6.01 0.24 -18.20
CA ALA A 52 -5.24 -0.92 -18.63
C ALA A 52 -5.92 -2.22 -18.19
N ASP A 53 -5.86 -3.23 -19.05
CA ASP A 53 -6.35 -4.57 -18.75
C ASP A 53 -5.26 -5.39 -18.06
N CYS A 54 -5.51 -5.79 -16.81
CA CYS A 54 -4.62 -6.65 -16.04
C CYS A 54 -4.94 -8.15 -16.21
N GLY A 55 -5.93 -8.52 -17.03
CA GLY A 55 -6.40 -9.90 -17.18
C GLY A 55 -7.03 -10.46 -15.91
N SER A 56 -7.55 -9.60 -15.03
CA SER A 56 -8.15 -9.96 -13.75
C SER A 56 -9.34 -9.04 -13.44
N GLU A 57 -10.46 -9.64 -13.06
CA GLU A 57 -11.66 -8.89 -12.64
C GLU A 57 -11.48 -8.13 -11.32
N TRP A 58 -10.47 -8.50 -10.54
CA TRP A 58 -10.22 -7.98 -9.20
C TRP A 58 -9.42 -6.68 -9.16
N VAL A 59 -8.94 -6.20 -10.31
CA VAL A 59 -8.17 -4.95 -10.39
C VAL A 59 -8.53 -4.13 -11.63
N SER A 60 -8.56 -2.81 -11.46
CA SER A 60 -8.59 -1.81 -12.52
C SER A 60 -7.35 -0.96 -12.36
N VAL A 61 -6.56 -0.79 -13.43
CA VAL A 61 -5.43 0.15 -13.40
C VAL A 61 -5.72 1.30 -14.35
N VAL A 62 -5.53 2.52 -13.84
CA VAL A 62 -5.58 3.75 -14.59
C VAL A 62 -4.20 4.39 -14.51
N SER A 63 -3.54 4.59 -15.65
CA SER A 63 -2.13 5.05 -15.70
C SER A 63 -1.89 6.05 -16.82
N GLN A 64 -0.84 6.87 -16.69
CA GLN A 64 -0.36 7.77 -17.73
C GLN A 64 0.40 7.04 -18.86
N ASP A 65 0.97 5.88 -18.54
CA ASP A 65 1.77 5.07 -19.47
C ASP A 65 1.59 3.57 -19.24
N GLU A 66 1.84 2.79 -20.30
CA GLU A 66 1.63 1.34 -20.34
C GLU A 66 2.61 0.57 -19.45
N GLU A 67 3.84 1.07 -19.28
CA GLU A 67 4.85 0.41 -18.46
C GLU A 67 4.48 0.48 -16.97
N THR A 68 4.10 1.67 -16.48
CA THR A 68 3.56 1.87 -15.14
C THR A 68 2.34 0.99 -14.90
N ALA A 69 1.44 0.88 -15.88
CA ALA A 69 0.27 0.03 -15.76
C ALA A 69 0.62 -1.46 -15.62
N ALA A 70 1.55 -1.96 -16.44
CA ALA A 70 2.00 -3.34 -16.38
C ALA A 70 2.63 -3.68 -15.02
N LEU A 71 3.46 -2.77 -14.47
CA LEU A 71 4.07 -2.95 -13.14
C LEU A 71 3.03 -2.90 -12.01
N ALA A 72 1.99 -2.06 -12.13
CA ALA A 72 0.87 -2.03 -11.19
C ALA A 72 0.07 -3.34 -11.20
N CYS A 73 -0.27 -3.84 -12.39
CA CYS A 73 -0.93 -5.15 -12.55
C CYS A 73 -0.07 -6.28 -11.95
N GLU A 74 1.25 -6.23 -12.16
CA GLU A 74 2.17 -7.21 -11.59
C GLU A 74 2.19 -7.17 -10.05
N GLY A 75 2.31 -5.98 -9.46
CA GLY A 75 2.29 -5.81 -8.00
C GLY A 75 1.00 -6.31 -7.37
N PHE A 76 -0.15 -5.98 -7.97
CA PHE A 76 -1.43 -6.51 -7.52
C PHE A 76 -1.50 -8.04 -7.63
N ARG A 77 -1.05 -8.63 -8.75
CA ARG A 77 -1.06 -10.09 -8.94
C ARG A 77 -0.21 -10.80 -7.89
N ARG A 78 0.94 -10.24 -7.52
CA ARG A 78 1.81 -10.75 -6.45
C ARG A 78 1.09 -10.71 -5.09
N ALA A 79 0.47 -9.58 -4.76
CA ALA A 79 -0.30 -9.42 -3.53
C ALA A 79 -1.49 -10.39 -3.45
N LEU A 80 -2.26 -10.50 -4.53
CA LEU A 80 -3.39 -11.42 -4.62
C LEU A 80 -2.93 -12.88 -4.46
N GLY A 81 -1.82 -13.28 -5.12
CA GLY A 81 -1.25 -14.61 -4.96
C GLY A 81 -0.87 -14.94 -3.51
N PHE A 82 -0.26 -13.97 -2.80
CA PHE A 82 0.08 -14.11 -1.38
C PHE A 82 -1.15 -14.36 -0.50
N MET A 83 -2.25 -13.63 -0.76
CA MET A 83 -3.50 -13.73 0.00
C MET A 83 -4.27 -15.03 -0.32
N LEU A 84 -4.37 -15.40 -1.60
CA LEU A 84 -5.02 -16.63 -2.04
C LEU A 84 -4.33 -17.88 -1.48
N ALA A 85 -2.99 -17.88 -1.42
CA ALA A 85 -2.23 -18.98 -0.84
C ALA A 85 -2.54 -19.23 0.65
N ARG A 86 -3.13 -18.24 1.34
CA ARG A 86 -3.56 -18.30 2.74
C ARG A 86 -5.09 -18.44 2.90
N GLY A 87 -5.80 -18.70 1.80
CA GLY A 87 -7.24 -18.91 1.81
C GLY A 87 -8.09 -17.64 1.83
N TYR A 88 -7.49 -16.46 1.69
CA TYR A 88 -8.23 -15.20 1.61
C TYR A 88 -8.65 -14.91 0.18
N GLN A 89 -9.95 -14.72 -0.01
CA GLN A 89 -10.54 -14.35 -1.30
C GLN A 89 -10.83 -12.84 -1.32
N PRO A 90 -10.54 -12.13 -2.43
CA PRO A 90 -11.00 -10.77 -2.61
C PRO A 90 -12.54 -10.73 -2.63
N LYS A 91 -13.11 -9.72 -1.99
CA LYS A 91 -14.55 -9.41 -1.92
C LYS A 91 -14.94 -8.23 -2.81
N SER A 92 -13.98 -7.39 -3.19
CA SER A 92 -14.22 -6.25 -4.08
C SER A 92 -13.02 -5.93 -4.96
N LYS A 93 -13.30 -5.39 -6.15
CA LYS A 93 -12.31 -4.88 -7.10
C LYS A 93 -11.46 -3.77 -6.48
N LEU A 94 -10.16 -3.77 -6.75
CA LEU A 94 -9.26 -2.64 -6.45
C LEU A 94 -9.14 -1.73 -7.67
N THR A 95 -9.23 -0.41 -7.45
CA THR A 95 -8.82 0.56 -8.47
C THR A 95 -7.47 1.15 -8.09
N ILE A 96 -6.51 1.10 -9.02
CA ILE A 96 -5.18 1.68 -8.87
C ILE A 96 -5.06 2.84 -9.86
N ILE A 97 -4.70 4.02 -9.35
CA ILE A 97 -4.50 5.24 -10.13
C ILE A 97 -3.03 5.63 -10.02
N ALA A 98 -2.29 5.52 -11.12
CA ALA A 98 -0.87 5.80 -11.18
C ALA A 98 -0.58 7.03 -12.06
N ALA A 99 -0.08 8.11 -11.46
CA ALA A 99 0.14 9.39 -12.13
C ALA A 99 1.28 10.18 -11.49
N ASP A 100 1.92 11.12 -12.20
CA ASP A 100 2.95 12.00 -11.61
C ASP A 100 2.45 12.83 -10.41
N ARG A 101 1.14 13.09 -10.35
CA ARG A 101 0.51 13.95 -9.35
C ARG A 101 -0.71 13.26 -8.76
N PHE A 102 -0.84 13.41 -7.46
CA PHE A 102 -2.05 13.01 -6.75
C PHE A 102 -3.14 14.08 -6.96
N PRO A 103 -4.43 13.71 -6.84
CA PRO A 103 -5.53 14.69 -6.84
C PRO A 103 -5.33 15.80 -5.80
N ASP A 104 -5.69 17.04 -6.15
CA ASP A 104 -5.47 18.22 -5.29
C ASP A 104 -6.15 18.11 -3.91
N ARG A 105 -7.26 17.35 -3.81
CA ARG A 105 -7.93 17.08 -2.52
C ARG A 105 -6.98 16.52 -1.46
N TYR A 106 -5.98 15.75 -1.85
CA TYR A 106 -5.03 15.18 -0.89
C TYR A 106 -3.99 16.19 -0.42
N ARG A 107 -3.66 17.19 -1.25
CA ARG A 107 -2.83 18.31 -0.82
C ARG A 107 -3.53 19.14 0.26
N GLU A 108 -4.85 19.30 0.17
CA GLU A 108 -5.63 19.97 1.21
C GLU A 108 -5.59 19.21 2.55
N MET A 109 -5.46 17.88 2.51
CA MET A 109 -5.47 17.02 3.70
C MET A 109 -4.10 16.86 4.37
N VAL A 110 -3.01 16.63 3.62
CA VAL A 110 -1.64 16.44 4.19
C VAL A 110 -0.67 17.60 3.93
N GLY A 111 -1.10 18.65 3.22
CA GLY A 111 -0.22 19.72 2.78
C GLY A 111 0.86 19.23 1.81
N ASP A 112 2.05 19.82 1.91
CA ASP A 112 3.18 19.54 1.01
C ASP A 112 3.80 18.13 1.21
N LEU A 113 3.37 17.40 2.24
CA LEU A 113 3.79 16.02 2.46
C LEU A 113 3.37 15.10 1.31
N ILE A 114 2.28 15.44 0.63
CA ILE A 114 1.74 14.68 -0.51
C ILE A 114 2.74 14.55 -1.65
N ASP A 115 3.65 15.51 -1.78
CA ASP A 115 4.65 15.52 -2.85
C ASP A 115 5.83 14.57 -2.58
N ASN A 116 6.01 14.12 -1.33
CA ASN A 116 7.05 13.15 -0.95
C ASN A 116 6.51 11.71 -0.86
N MET A 117 5.20 11.53 -0.95
CA MET A 117 4.58 10.21 -0.91
C MET A 117 4.76 9.49 -2.25
N HIS A 118 5.12 8.20 -2.18
CA HIS A 118 5.25 7.36 -3.35
C HIS A 118 3.90 6.79 -3.75
N GLY A 119 3.08 6.40 -2.77
CA GLY A 119 1.70 5.99 -2.96
C GLY A 119 0.98 5.89 -1.63
N PHE A 120 -0.31 5.55 -1.71
CA PHE A 120 -1.15 5.25 -0.57
C PHE A 120 -2.45 4.56 -0.97
N TYR A 121 -3.04 3.83 -0.02
CA TYR A 121 -4.40 3.33 -0.08
C TYR A 121 -5.39 4.27 0.63
N ASP A 122 -6.40 4.74 -0.08
CA ASP A 122 -7.50 5.52 0.48
C ASP A 122 -8.61 4.58 0.98
N THR A 123 -8.85 4.53 2.28
CA THR A 123 -9.88 3.67 2.88
C THR A 123 -11.31 4.09 2.54
N ASP A 124 -11.53 5.38 2.24
CA ASP A 124 -12.85 5.93 1.97
C ASP A 124 -13.29 5.60 0.54
N THR A 125 -12.38 5.77 -0.43
CA THR A 125 -12.66 5.42 -1.83
C THR A 125 -12.29 3.98 -2.19
N ARG A 126 -11.48 3.31 -1.36
CA ARG A 126 -10.90 1.97 -1.60
C ARG A 126 -10.05 1.92 -2.87
N GLU A 127 -9.35 3.00 -3.12
CA GLU A 127 -8.46 3.16 -4.27
C GLU A 127 -7.01 3.23 -3.81
N VAL A 128 -6.11 2.75 -4.65
CA VAL A 128 -4.67 2.99 -4.49
C VAL A 128 -4.27 4.13 -5.39
N TYR A 129 -3.54 5.09 -4.84
CA TYR A 129 -2.89 6.16 -5.58
C TYR A 129 -1.39 5.93 -5.55
N MET A 130 -0.74 5.99 -6.71
CA MET A 130 0.72 5.80 -6.83
C MET A 130 1.31 6.88 -7.74
N LYS A 131 2.52 7.35 -7.42
CA LYS A 131 3.32 8.18 -8.32
C LYS A 131 3.77 7.34 -9.51
N SER A 132 3.75 7.90 -10.72
CA SER A 132 4.18 7.18 -11.93
C SER A 132 5.60 6.59 -11.81
N LEU A 133 5.92 5.59 -12.65
CA LEU A 133 7.27 5.03 -12.69
C LEU A 133 8.32 6.11 -12.99
N ARG A 134 8.03 7.06 -13.87
CA ARG A 134 8.95 8.15 -14.20
C ARG A 134 9.29 8.98 -12.96
N TRP A 135 8.28 9.43 -12.22
CA TRP A 135 8.49 10.18 -10.98
C TRP A 135 9.26 9.34 -9.95
N PHE A 136 8.89 8.07 -9.84
CA PHE A 136 9.54 7.13 -8.92
C PHE A 136 11.04 6.97 -9.22
N MET A 137 11.41 6.81 -10.50
CA MET A 137 12.80 6.63 -10.91
C MET A 137 13.67 7.88 -10.73
N GLU A 138 13.08 9.06 -10.59
CA GLU A 138 13.77 10.32 -10.29
C GLU A 138 14.00 10.51 -8.77
N SER A 139 13.46 9.63 -7.92
CA SER A 139 13.58 9.74 -6.47
C SER A 139 14.97 9.32 -5.96
N GLU A 140 15.46 10.03 -4.94
CA GLU A 140 16.68 9.65 -4.23
C GLU A 140 16.45 8.39 -3.39
N ALA A 141 17.49 7.56 -3.20
CA ALA A 141 17.39 6.31 -2.46
C ALA A 141 16.85 6.52 -1.03
N GLU A 142 17.27 7.61 -0.38
CA GLU A 142 16.88 8.02 0.97
C GLU A 142 15.41 8.44 1.07
N ARG A 143 14.78 8.78 -0.06
CA ARG A 143 13.36 9.11 -0.12
C ARG A 143 12.49 7.89 -0.29
N THR A 144 13.05 6.78 -0.78
CA THR A 144 12.26 5.55 -0.90
C THR A 144 11.95 5.00 0.50
N PRO A 145 10.73 4.46 0.72
CA PRO A 145 10.35 3.86 2.00
C PRO A 145 11.24 2.74 2.53
N LEU A 146 12.06 2.10 1.68
CA LEU A 146 13.01 1.04 2.07
C LEU A 146 14.49 1.51 2.04
N GLY A 147 14.73 2.79 1.81
CA GLY A 147 16.07 3.38 1.79
C GLY A 147 17.00 2.82 0.70
N VAL A 148 16.45 2.22 -0.35
CA VAL A 148 17.17 1.63 -1.50
C VAL A 148 16.94 2.47 -2.76
N GLY A 149 17.90 2.49 -3.68
CA GLY A 149 17.73 3.22 -4.94
C GLY A 149 16.50 2.76 -5.73
N PRO A 150 15.83 3.65 -6.48
CA PRO A 150 14.65 3.28 -7.23
C PRO A 150 14.98 2.21 -8.29
N SER A 151 14.09 1.24 -8.42
CA SER A 151 14.12 0.22 -9.45
C SER A 151 12.70 -0.22 -9.79
N ARG A 152 12.51 -0.83 -10.96
CA ARG A 152 11.20 -1.38 -11.36
C ARG A 152 10.68 -2.40 -10.34
N GLU A 153 11.56 -3.26 -9.84
CA GLU A 153 11.20 -4.25 -8.83
C GLU A 153 10.75 -3.61 -7.52
N LEU A 154 11.46 -2.58 -7.05
CA LEU A 154 11.05 -1.83 -5.87
C LEU A 154 9.69 -1.16 -6.08
N TYR A 155 9.46 -0.59 -7.26
CA TYR A 155 8.19 0.03 -7.64
C TYR A 155 7.02 -0.98 -7.65
N VAL A 156 7.22 -2.16 -8.24
CA VAL A 156 6.26 -3.28 -8.20
C VAL A 156 5.96 -3.69 -6.76
N SER A 157 6.98 -3.74 -5.90
CA SER A 157 6.80 -4.09 -4.49
C SER A 157 5.94 -3.07 -3.74
N TYR A 158 5.99 -1.78 -4.11
CA TYR A 158 5.11 -0.77 -3.49
C TYR A 158 3.67 -0.92 -3.94
N PHE A 159 3.40 -1.28 -5.19
CA PHE A 159 2.04 -1.67 -5.58
C PHE A 159 1.54 -2.89 -4.79
N ALA A 160 2.40 -3.86 -4.52
CA ALA A 160 2.05 -5.00 -3.70
C ALA A 160 1.72 -4.59 -2.25
N HIS A 161 2.50 -3.66 -1.68
CA HIS A 161 2.25 -3.07 -0.36
C HIS A 161 0.86 -2.40 -0.30
N GLU A 162 0.57 -1.47 -1.20
CA GLU A 162 -0.72 -0.75 -1.18
C GLU A 162 -1.92 -1.67 -1.46
N ALA A 163 -1.75 -2.65 -2.35
CA ALA A 163 -2.75 -3.70 -2.55
C ALA A 163 -2.95 -4.55 -1.28
N GLY A 164 -1.90 -4.74 -0.47
CA GLY A 164 -1.97 -5.39 0.84
C GLY A 164 -2.93 -4.70 1.80
N HIS A 165 -2.97 -3.36 1.82
CA HIS A 165 -3.94 -2.62 2.63
C HIS A 165 -5.38 -2.91 2.18
N HIS A 166 -5.65 -2.86 0.88
CA HIS A 166 -6.98 -3.18 0.35
C HIS A 166 -7.42 -4.60 0.67
N LEU A 167 -6.54 -5.58 0.42
CA LEU A 167 -6.85 -6.99 0.63
C LEU A 167 -7.01 -7.31 2.13
N SER A 168 -6.21 -6.69 3.00
CA SER A 168 -6.32 -6.86 4.46
C SER A 168 -7.61 -6.29 5.01
N VAL A 169 -8.01 -5.08 4.58
CA VAL A 169 -9.30 -4.48 4.95
C VAL A 169 -10.48 -5.35 4.53
N GLN A 170 -10.44 -5.98 3.34
CA GLN A 170 -11.52 -6.86 2.91
C GLN A 170 -11.64 -8.15 3.69
N ALA A 171 -10.50 -8.75 4.05
CA ALA A 171 -10.50 -10.00 4.79
C ALA A 171 -10.62 -9.80 6.31
N PHE A 172 -10.52 -8.56 6.80
CA PHE A 172 -10.75 -8.22 8.20
C PHE A 172 -12.17 -8.64 8.65
N ALA A 173 -12.25 -9.46 9.69
CA ALA A 173 -13.49 -10.11 10.09
C ALA A 173 -14.50 -9.19 10.78
N LYS A 174 -14.06 -8.10 11.42
CA LYS A 174 -14.94 -7.17 12.16
C LYS A 174 -15.39 -6.01 11.27
N ALA A 175 -16.34 -6.23 10.37
CA ALA A 175 -17.08 -5.11 9.78
C ALA A 175 -17.90 -4.41 10.89
N PRO A 176 -17.96 -3.05 10.97
CA PRO A 176 -17.36 -2.04 10.09
C PRO A 176 -16.02 -1.47 10.59
N GLN A 177 -15.34 -2.13 11.52
CA GLN A 177 -14.09 -1.62 12.09
C GLN A 177 -12.98 -1.68 11.05
N LEU A 178 -12.16 -0.62 11.00
CA LEU A 178 -10.91 -0.64 10.24
C LEU A 178 -9.89 -1.48 11.01
N ILE A 179 -9.06 -2.21 10.25
CA ILE A 179 -7.88 -2.83 10.82
C ILE A 179 -7.01 -1.76 11.49
N ALA A 180 -6.49 -2.05 12.68
CA ALA A 180 -5.60 -1.13 13.36
C ALA A 180 -4.38 -0.84 12.47
N ARG A 181 -4.02 0.44 12.31
CA ARG A 181 -2.93 0.89 11.45
C ARG A 181 -1.66 0.01 11.51
N PRO A 182 -1.03 -0.22 12.69
CA PRO A 182 0.20 -1.01 12.73
C PRO A 182 0.02 -2.47 12.29
N HIS A 183 -1.18 -3.03 12.43
CA HIS A 183 -1.47 -4.38 11.94
C HIS A 183 -1.60 -4.39 10.41
N GLY A 184 -2.29 -3.39 9.85
CA GLY A 184 -2.35 -3.19 8.40
C GLY A 184 -0.97 -3.02 7.78
N GLU A 185 -0.13 -2.17 8.38
CA GLU A 185 1.27 -1.96 7.96
C GLU A 185 2.08 -3.26 8.05
N PHE A 186 1.95 -4.01 9.15
CA PHE A 186 2.64 -5.30 9.31
C PHE A 186 2.28 -6.25 8.16
N ILE A 187 0.99 -6.38 7.84
CA ILE A 187 0.51 -7.26 6.76
C ILE A 187 1.07 -6.79 5.42
N SER A 188 0.93 -5.51 5.09
CA SER A 188 1.38 -4.93 3.83
C SER A 188 2.89 -5.05 3.63
N TYR A 189 3.69 -4.77 4.66
CA TYR A 189 5.15 -4.93 4.58
C TYR A 189 5.61 -6.39 4.50
N ALA A 190 4.98 -7.28 5.27
CA ALA A 190 5.32 -8.69 5.22
C ALA A 190 5.00 -9.28 3.84
N LEU A 191 3.86 -8.92 3.24
CA LEU A 191 3.49 -9.26 1.87
C LEU A 191 4.45 -8.65 0.85
N GLN A 192 4.76 -7.36 0.97
CA GLN A 192 5.68 -6.66 0.07
C GLN A 192 7.02 -7.38 -0.01
N LEU A 193 7.62 -7.70 1.14
CA LEU A 193 8.91 -8.37 1.20
C LEU A 193 8.82 -9.84 0.82
N GLU A 194 7.72 -10.54 1.13
CA GLU A 194 7.53 -11.93 0.71
C GLU A 194 7.55 -12.06 -0.82
N THR A 195 6.93 -11.11 -1.51
CA THR A 195 6.73 -11.14 -2.96
C THR A 195 7.78 -10.38 -3.75
N MET A 196 8.74 -9.77 -3.06
CA MET A 196 9.88 -9.07 -3.66
C MET A 196 10.92 -10.07 -4.19
N ALA A 197 11.56 -9.72 -5.31
CA ALA A 197 12.65 -10.50 -5.87
C ALA A 197 13.80 -10.69 -4.88
N GLU A 198 14.30 -11.91 -4.78
CA GLU A 198 15.32 -12.34 -3.81
C GLU A 198 16.57 -11.44 -3.81
N GLY A 199 17.01 -10.96 -4.98
CA GLY A 199 18.19 -10.09 -5.07
C GLY A 199 18.02 -8.77 -4.31
N LEU A 200 16.88 -8.09 -4.48
CA LEU A 200 16.58 -6.84 -3.79
C LEU A 200 16.35 -7.07 -2.29
N LYS A 201 15.60 -8.12 -1.97
CA LYS A 201 15.31 -8.54 -0.59
C LYS A 201 16.59 -8.85 0.20
N ASN A 202 17.51 -9.62 -0.37
CA ASN A 202 18.80 -9.94 0.26
C ASN A 202 19.68 -8.71 0.48
N ASN A 203 19.65 -7.75 -0.45
CA ASN A 203 20.38 -6.48 -0.27
C ASN A 203 19.81 -5.65 0.88
N LEU A 204 18.48 -5.61 1.02
CA LEU A 204 17.82 -4.96 2.14
C LEU A 204 18.20 -5.60 3.48
N PHE A 205 18.15 -6.93 3.56
CA PHE A 205 18.46 -7.67 4.80
C PHE A 205 19.91 -7.51 5.22
N LYS A 206 20.87 -7.60 4.30
CA LYS A 206 22.29 -7.36 4.63
C LYS A 206 22.53 -5.99 5.26
N ARG A 207 21.86 -4.94 4.75
CA ARG A 207 21.96 -3.59 5.30
C ARG A 207 21.32 -3.49 6.69
N PHE A 208 20.16 -4.12 6.84
CA PHE A 208 19.43 -4.16 8.11
C PHE A 208 20.21 -4.90 9.21
N GLU A 209 20.77 -6.08 8.88
CA GLU A 209 21.63 -6.86 9.78
C GLU A 209 22.91 -6.10 10.15
N ALA A 210 23.55 -5.43 9.19
CA ALA A 210 24.73 -4.60 9.46
C ALA A 210 24.45 -3.42 10.41
N ALA A 211 23.19 -2.97 10.50
CA ALA A 211 22.73 -1.97 11.46
C ALA A 211 22.32 -2.57 12.82
N GLY A 212 22.50 -3.88 13.03
CA GLY A 212 22.09 -4.58 14.25
C GLY A 212 20.59 -4.87 14.33
N GLY A 213 19.89 -4.85 13.19
CA GLY A 213 18.47 -5.16 13.11
C GLY A 213 18.15 -6.63 13.38
N GLY A 214 16.93 -6.90 13.84
CA GLY A 214 16.38 -8.24 14.03
C GLY A 214 14.85 -8.22 13.84
N ALA A 215 14.19 -9.36 13.99
CA ALA A 215 12.72 -9.44 13.97
C ALA A 215 12.08 -8.66 15.14
N PHE A 216 10.77 -8.41 15.08
CA PHE A 216 10.03 -8.10 16.30
C PHE A 216 10.20 -9.23 17.32
N SER A 217 10.34 -8.90 18.60
CA SER A 217 10.47 -9.91 19.66
C SER A 217 9.13 -10.47 20.12
N SER A 218 8.03 -9.75 19.87
CA SER A 218 6.68 -10.14 20.26
C SER A 218 5.63 -9.40 19.44
N VAL A 219 4.38 -9.83 19.54
CA VAL A 219 3.23 -9.19 18.86
C VAL A 219 3.02 -7.75 19.35
N GLU A 220 3.24 -7.48 20.64
CA GLU A 220 3.11 -6.14 21.24
C GLU A 220 4.13 -5.15 20.68
N SER A 221 5.26 -5.65 20.16
CA SER A 221 6.28 -4.82 19.51
C SER A 221 5.84 -4.34 18.12
N ILE A 222 4.77 -4.91 17.56
CA ILE A 222 4.13 -4.50 16.30
C ILE A 222 3.11 -3.40 16.63
N ASN A 223 3.59 -2.17 16.76
CA ASN A 223 2.76 -1.04 17.18
C ASN A 223 3.09 0.26 16.43
N GLY A 224 2.24 1.27 16.61
CA GLY A 224 2.37 2.55 15.91
C GLY A 224 3.67 3.28 16.23
N PHE A 225 4.16 3.22 17.47
CA PHE A 225 5.42 3.86 17.85
C PHE A 225 6.60 3.25 17.09
N ALA A 226 6.67 1.92 17.02
CA ALA A 226 7.73 1.23 16.28
C ALA A 226 7.69 1.58 14.78
N HIS A 227 6.49 1.68 14.21
CA HIS A 227 6.29 2.07 12.81
C HIS A 227 6.74 3.52 12.56
N ASP A 228 6.30 4.45 13.41
CA ASP A 228 6.55 5.88 13.22
C ASP A 228 8.02 6.26 13.49
N ALA A 229 8.68 5.56 14.41
CA ALA A 229 10.08 5.80 14.72
C ALA A 229 11.02 5.41 13.57
N ASP A 230 10.76 4.28 12.91
CA ASP A 230 11.60 3.76 11.84
C ASP A 230 10.78 2.83 10.90
N PRO A 231 10.09 3.38 9.89
CA PRO A 231 9.27 2.59 8.97
C PRO A 231 10.09 1.60 8.13
N GLN A 232 11.37 1.91 7.85
CA GLN A 232 12.28 1.01 7.14
C GLN A 232 12.57 -0.25 7.98
N SER A 233 12.92 -0.05 9.25
CA SER A 233 13.12 -1.14 10.21
C SER A 233 11.83 -1.91 10.47
N PHE A 234 10.69 -1.21 10.59
CA PHE A 234 9.38 -1.82 10.75
C PHE A 234 9.05 -2.77 9.60
N ALA A 235 9.34 -2.38 8.36
CA ALA A 235 9.12 -3.22 7.18
C ALA A 235 9.88 -4.54 7.28
N VAL A 236 11.20 -4.48 7.49
CA VAL A 236 12.05 -5.68 7.59
C VAL A 236 11.69 -6.54 8.79
N LYS A 237 11.41 -5.92 9.95
CA LYS A 237 10.94 -6.62 11.16
C LYS A 237 9.65 -7.38 10.94
N SER A 238 8.71 -6.81 10.18
CA SER A 238 7.43 -7.44 9.86
C SER A 238 7.64 -8.74 9.09
N TYR A 239 8.48 -8.71 8.06
CA TYR A 239 8.83 -9.92 7.31
C TYR A 239 9.56 -10.97 8.17
N LEU A 240 10.59 -10.55 8.92
CA LEU A 240 11.35 -11.49 9.74
C LEU A 240 10.48 -12.13 10.83
N PHE A 241 9.54 -11.37 11.40
CA PHE A 241 8.56 -11.89 12.34
C PHE A 241 7.58 -12.86 11.67
N LEU A 242 7.09 -12.55 10.46
CA LEU A 242 6.26 -13.47 9.67
C LEU A 242 6.97 -14.81 9.43
N LYS A 243 8.29 -14.79 9.19
CA LYS A 243 9.10 -16.01 9.02
C LYS A 243 9.42 -16.75 10.32
N GLY A 244 9.12 -16.15 11.47
CA GLY A 244 9.29 -16.77 12.78
C GLY A 244 8.15 -17.72 13.16
N PRO A 245 8.29 -18.45 14.28
CA PRO A 245 7.33 -19.45 14.74
C PRO A 245 5.90 -18.93 14.95
N GLU A 246 5.75 -17.68 15.40
CA GLU A 246 4.44 -17.06 15.67
C GLU A 246 3.90 -16.22 14.48
N GLY A 247 4.67 -16.13 13.39
CA GLY A 247 4.40 -15.19 12.30
C GLY A 247 3.06 -15.41 11.61
N GLU A 248 2.85 -16.61 11.06
CA GLU A 248 1.60 -16.96 10.34
C GLU A 248 0.38 -16.90 11.27
N LYS A 249 0.53 -17.34 12.52
CA LYS A 249 -0.56 -17.26 13.52
C LYS A 249 -0.92 -15.81 13.86
N THR A 250 0.06 -14.92 13.92
CA THR A 250 -0.16 -13.49 14.17
C THR A 250 -0.81 -12.81 12.96
N LEU A 251 -0.33 -13.10 11.75
CA LEU A 251 -0.93 -12.64 10.50
C LEU A 251 -2.42 -13.04 10.45
N GLN A 252 -2.73 -14.32 10.67
CA GLN A 252 -4.11 -14.79 10.74
C GLN A 252 -4.90 -14.10 11.86
N GLY A 253 -4.30 -13.93 13.04
CA GLY A 253 -4.93 -13.28 14.18
C GLY A 253 -5.32 -11.83 13.94
N PHE A 254 -4.50 -11.07 13.20
CA PHE A 254 -4.83 -9.71 12.78
C PHE A 254 -6.00 -9.68 11.78
N MET A 255 -5.96 -10.54 10.76
CA MET A 255 -7.01 -10.63 9.75
C MET A 255 -8.35 -11.09 10.35
N ASP A 256 -8.32 -12.06 11.26
CA ASP A 256 -9.51 -12.55 11.96
C ASP A 256 -10.00 -11.62 13.08
N ALA A 257 -9.32 -10.49 13.31
CA ALA A 257 -9.58 -9.56 14.41
C ALA A 257 -9.55 -10.23 15.81
N LYS A 258 -8.75 -11.28 15.96
CA LYS A 258 -8.53 -12.03 17.21
C LYS A 258 -7.40 -11.46 18.07
N ILE A 259 -6.55 -10.62 17.48
CA ILE A 259 -5.50 -9.89 18.17
C ILE A 259 -5.85 -8.41 18.10
N GLU A 260 -6.07 -7.82 19.26
CA GLU A 260 -6.33 -6.39 19.39
C GLU A 260 -5.00 -5.63 19.46
N PRO A 261 -4.94 -4.40 18.91
CA PRO A 261 -3.76 -3.58 19.08
C PRO A 261 -3.53 -3.32 20.57
N PRO A 262 -2.26 -3.21 21.03
CA PRO A 262 -2.01 -2.74 22.38
C PRO A 262 -2.70 -1.38 22.59
N ALA A 263 -3.24 -1.16 23.79
CA ALA A 263 -3.89 0.11 24.13
C ALA A 263 -2.94 1.27 23.78
N ALA A 264 -3.48 2.28 23.09
CA ALA A 264 -2.68 3.43 22.68
C ALA A 264 -2.03 4.08 23.92
N PHE A 265 -0.72 4.26 23.86
CA PHE A 265 0.07 5.02 24.84
C PHE A 265 0.05 6.51 24.50
#